data_AF-C5CT91-F1
#
_entry.id   AF-C5CT91-F1
#
_cell.length_a   1.000
_cell.length_b   1.000
_cell.length_c   1.000
_cell.angle_alpha   90.00
_cell.angle_beta   90.00
_cell.angle_gamma   90.00
#
_symmetry.space_group_name_H-M   'P 1'
#
loop_
_entity.id
_entity.type
_entity.pdbx_description
1 polymer ?
#
loop_
_entity_poly.entity_id
_entity_poly.type
_entity_poly.pdbx_seq_one_letter_code
_entity_poly.pdbx_strand_id
1 'polypeptide(L)'
;MSKTRLRRRISSGFALAAALFAAPFLSAQAQQQHAHVHGQLKLDVAIDGPTVVIDMESPLDNIVGFERAPKTDAEKKTAEDAIAQLRAADKLFAIDPAANCKLGPVELRSSALGLGNPDPAEPAGHADLDATFSFNCTHAAAAKFIDVNLFSAFKGTRQIDSQIASAQGQFKRQLKRPAGAQAAQPVRLNLGK
;
A
#
# COMPACT_ATOMS: atom_id res chain seq x y z
N MET A 1 81.43 -1.82 20.40
CA MET A 1 81.40 -3.30 20.26
C MET A 1 81.35 -3.92 21.65
N SER A 2 80.23 -4.50 22.05
CA SER A 2 80.17 -5.45 23.16
C SER A 2 79.04 -6.44 22.94
N LYS A 3 79.37 -7.72 23.12
CA LYS A 3 78.51 -8.89 23.00
C LYS A 3 77.65 -9.01 24.25
N THR A 4 76.37 -9.36 24.14
CA THR A 4 75.74 -10.22 25.16
C THR A 4 74.51 -10.94 24.61
N ARG A 5 74.65 -12.26 24.39
CA ARG A 5 73.51 -13.19 24.46
C ARG A 5 73.21 -13.39 25.94
N LEU A 6 71.94 -13.43 26.38
CA LEU A 6 71.48 -14.54 27.22
C LEU A 6 69.97 -14.57 27.55
N ARG A 7 69.43 -15.79 27.38
CA ARG A 7 68.45 -16.53 28.20
C ARG A 7 67.00 -16.04 28.34
N ARG A 8 66.14 -16.83 27.67
CA ARG A 8 64.82 -17.30 28.14
C ARG A 8 64.77 -17.52 29.66
N ARG A 9 63.70 -17.04 30.30
CA ARG A 9 62.94 -17.82 31.29
C ARG A 9 61.45 -17.55 31.15
N ILE A 10 60.74 -18.68 31.13
CA ILE A 10 59.30 -18.89 31.15
C ILE A 10 58.77 -18.48 32.53
N SER A 11 57.60 -17.84 32.60
CA SER A 11 56.55 -18.23 33.55
C SER A 11 55.34 -17.28 33.53
N SER A 12 54.19 -17.91 33.31
CA SER A 12 52.92 -17.69 34.02
C SER A 12 51.98 -16.57 33.56
N GLY A 13 50.84 -17.04 33.03
CA GLY A 13 49.53 -16.60 33.48
C GLY A 13 48.93 -15.42 32.72
N PHE A 14 47.94 -15.70 31.87
CA PHE A 14 46.55 -15.34 32.14
C PHE A 14 45.72 -15.84 30.94
N ALA A 15 44.91 -16.86 31.19
CA ALA A 15 43.86 -17.26 30.27
C ALA A 15 42.76 -16.19 30.31
N LEU A 16 42.54 -15.49 29.19
CA LEU A 16 41.36 -14.68 28.97
C LEU A 16 40.48 -15.43 27.96
N ALA A 17 39.51 -16.17 28.48
CA ALA A 17 38.46 -16.78 27.68
C ALA A 17 37.51 -15.67 27.19
N ALA A 18 37.60 -15.30 25.92
CA ALA A 18 36.63 -14.44 25.27
C ALA A 18 35.39 -15.29 24.91
N ALA A 19 34.34 -15.21 25.73
CA ALA A 19 33.04 -15.79 25.41
C ALA A 19 32.35 -14.94 24.34
N LEU A 20 32.31 -15.45 23.11
CA LEU A 20 31.51 -14.91 22.01
C LEU A 20 30.03 -15.25 22.27
N PHE A 21 29.28 -14.31 22.81
CA PHE A 21 27.81 -14.40 22.87
C PHE A 21 27.24 -14.04 21.49
N ALA A 22 26.89 -15.06 20.70
CA ALA A 22 26.03 -14.91 19.53
C ALA A 22 24.58 -14.71 20.01
N ALA A 23 24.10 -13.47 20.00
CA ALA A 23 22.68 -13.20 20.24
C ALA A 23 21.87 -13.44 18.95
N PRO A 24 20.76 -14.19 18.99
CA PRO A 24 19.89 -14.30 17.83
C PRO A 24 19.09 -13.00 17.67
N PHE A 25 19.17 -12.40 16.49
CA PHE A 25 18.27 -11.32 16.09
C PHE A 25 16.88 -11.93 15.86
N LEU A 26 15.97 -11.82 16.82
CA LEU A 26 14.55 -12.02 16.56
C LEU A 26 14.03 -10.74 15.89
N SER A 27 13.78 -10.81 14.59
CA SER A 27 13.04 -9.79 13.85
C SER A 27 11.58 -9.80 14.34
N ALA A 28 11.23 -8.89 15.24
CA ALA A 28 9.83 -8.63 15.56
C ALA A 28 9.18 -7.97 14.33
N GLN A 29 8.39 -8.73 13.57
CA GLN A 29 7.52 -8.16 12.55
C GLN A 29 6.43 -7.35 13.28
N ALA A 30 6.52 -6.02 13.20
CA ALA A 30 5.50 -5.13 13.73
C ALA A 30 4.23 -5.29 12.88
N GLN A 31 3.31 -6.12 13.35
CA GLN A 31 2.00 -6.30 12.70
C GLN A 31 1.14 -5.09 13.06
N GLN A 32 1.08 -4.10 12.15
CA GLN A 32 0.26 -2.90 12.36
C GLN A 32 -1.21 -3.27 12.27
N GLN A 33 -1.88 -3.39 13.41
CA GLN A 33 -3.34 -3.26 13.47
C GLN A 33 -3.68 -1.79 13.22
N HIS A 34 -4.14 -1.48 12.01
CA HIS A 34 -4.61 -0.15 11.70
C HIS A 34 -6.03 0.03 12.25
N ALA A 35 -6.24 1.13 12.97
CA ALA A 35 -7.60 1.58 13.23
C ALA A 35 -8.16 2.15 11.92
N HIS A 36 -9.07 1.42 11.28
CA HIS A 36 -9.78 1.91 10.11
C HIS A 36 -10.81 2.94 10.55
N VAL A 37 -10.90 4.07 9.82
CA VAL A 37 -11.90 5.09 10.07
C VAL A 37 -12.90 5.07 8.93
N HIS A 38 -14.19 4.91 9.25
CA HIS A 38 -15.26 4.97 8.24
C HIS A 38 -15.18 6.27 7.46
N GLY A 39 -15.36 6.16 6.15
CA GLY A 39 -15.18 7.22 5.19
C GLY A 39 -13.72 7.54 4.83
N GLN A 40 -12.70 6.93 5.43
CA GLN A 40 -11.30 7.13 5.06
C GLN A 40 -10.75 5.92 4.28
N LEU A 41 -10.10 6.20 3.17
CA LEU A 41 -9.41 5.24 2.30
C LEU A 41 -7.96 5.67 2.15
N LYS A 42 -7.02 4.73 2.09
CA LYS A 42 -5.61 5.02 1.82
C LYS A 42 -5.26 4.68 0.38
N LEU A 43 -4.40 5.49 -0.22
CA LEU A 43 -3.74 5.18 -1.49
C LEU A 43 -2.23 5.31 -1.35
N ASP A 44 -1.48 4.28 -1.74
CA ASP A 44 -0.05 4.38 -1.94
C ASP A 44 0.25 4.29 -3.44
N VAL A 45 0.85 5.33 -4.00
CA VAL A 45 1.15 5.45 -5.43
C VAL A 45 2.65 5.38 -5.63
N ALA A 46 3.11 4.40 -6.40
CA ALA A 46 4.51 4.26 -6.77
C ALA A 46 4.69 4.40 -8.29
N ILE A 47 5.66 5.22 -8.70
CA ILE A 47 6.14 5.27 -10.09
C ILE A 47 7.49 4.57 -10.13
N ASP A 48 7.52 3.35 -10.68
CA ASP A 48 8.73 2.53 -10.79
C ASP A 48 8.93 2.08 -12.24
N GLY A 49 10.05 2.50 -12.83
CA GLY A 49 10.36 2.23 -14.23
C GLY A 49 9.22 2.64 -15.19
N PRO A 50 8.68 1.71 -16.00
CA PRO A 50 7.56 1.98 -16.89
C PRO A 50 6.18 1.79 -16.23
N THR A 51 6.10 1.58 -14.92
CA THR A 51 4.85 1.19 -14.25
C THR A 51 4.42 2.24 -13.23
N VAL A 52 3.12 2.50 -13.18
CA VAL A 52 2.47 3.16 -12.04
C VAL A 52 1.70 2.09 -11.29
N VAL A 53 2.01 1.90 -10.02
CA VAL A 53 1.29 1.00 -9.10
C VAL A 53 0.52 1.85 -8.11
N ILE A 54 -0.74 1.49 -7.89
CA ILE A 54 -1.61 2.13 -6.90
C ILE A 54 -2.11 1.02 -5.98
N ASP A 55 -1.65 1.04 -4.73
CA ASP A 55 -2.19 0.21 -3.66
C ASP A 55 -3.29 0.98 -2.93
N MET A 56 -4.36 0.27 -2.58
CA MET A 56 -5.53 0.82 -1.92
C MET A 56 -5.91 -0.06 -0.74
N GLU A 57 -6.12 0.57 0.41
CA GLU A 57 -6.65 -0.06 1.62
C GLU A 57 -7.92 0.70 2.03
N SER A 58 -9.01 -0.03 2.25
CA SER A 58 -10.27 0.58 2.69
C SER A 58 -11.09 -0.34 3.58
N PRO A 59 -11.71 0.17 4.66
CA PRO A 59 -12.78 -0.57 5.30
C PRO A 59 -13.91 -0.82 4.29
N LEU A 60 -14.44 -2.05 4.27
CA LEU A 60 -15.38 -2.51 3.27
C LEU A 60 -16.66 -1.66 3.22
N ASP A 61 -17.07 -1.08 4.35
CA ASP A 61 -18.19 -0.13 4.43
C ASP A 61 -18.06 1.04 3.44
N ASN A 62 -16.85 1.56 3.21
CA ASN A 62 -16.63 2.67 2.29
C ASN A 62 -17.05 2.34 0.85
N ILE A 63 -16.98 1.06 0.49
CA ILE A 63 -17.13 0.54 -0.85
C ILE A 63 -18.53 -0.02 -1.06
N VAL A 64 -19.02 -0.86 -0.13
CA VAL A 64 -20.31 -1.58 -0.28
C VAL A 64 -21.34 -1.24 0.81
N GLY A 65 -20.96 -0.49 1.84
CA GLY A 65 -21.87 -0.04 2.92
C GLY A 65 -22.10 -1.04 4.06
N PHE A 66 -21.24 -2.06 4.19
CA PHE A 66 -21.26 -3.01 5.30
C PHE A 66 -19.88 -3.64 5.54
N GLU A 67 -19.63 -4.12 6.76
CA GLU A 67 -18.33 -4.69 7.20
C GLU A 67 -18.35 -6.21 7.39
N ARG A 68 -19.13 -6.92 6.57
CA ARG A 68 -19.28 -8.38 6.68
C ARG A 68 -19.45 -9.01 5.32
N ALA A 69 -19.45 -10.34 5.26
CA ALA A 69 -19.85 -11.04 4.06
C ALA A 69 -21.29 -10.68 3.66
N PRO A 70 -21.58 -10.47 2.36
CA PRO A 70 -22.93 -10.23 1.86
C PRO A 70 -23.82 -11.46 2.10
N LYS A 71 -25.03 -11.25 2.60
CA LYS A 71 -25.97 -12.32 2.99
C LYS A 71 -27.19 -12.36 2.07
N THR A 72 -27.68 -11.21 1.66
CA THR A 72 -28.86 -11.09 0.79
C THR A 72 -28.43 -10.98 -0.68
N ASP A 73 -29.34 -11.28 -1.61
CA ASP A 73 -29.04 -11.16 -3.04
C ASP A 73 -28.76 -9.72 -3.47
N ALA A 74 -29.41 -8.74 -2.81
CA ALA A 74 -29.11 -7.33 -3.00
C ALA A 74 -27.68 -6.98 -2.57
N GLU A 75 -27.21 -7.48 -1.43
CA GLU A 75 -25.85 -7.25 -0.96
C GLU A 75 -24.80 -7.93 -1.83
N LYS A 76 -25.08 -9.16 -2.30
CA LYS A 76 -24.19 -9.86 -3.24
C LYS A 76 -24.06 -9.07 -4.54
N LYS A 77 -25.18 -8.57 -5.08
CA LYS A 77 -25.18 -7.72 -6.28
C LYS A 77 -24.38 -6.43 -6.06
N THR A 78 -24.53 -5.77 -4.91
CA THR A 78 -23.73 -4.59 -4.56
C THR A 78 -22.23 -4.91 -4.52
N ALA A 79 -21.85 -6.05 -3.93
CA ALA A 79 -20.46 -6.49 -3.88
C ALA A 79 -19.92 -6.80 -5.28
N GLU A 80 -20.66 -7.53 -6.11
CA GLU A 80 -20.30 -7.84 -7.50
C GLU A 80 -20.10 -6.57 -8.34
N ASP A 81 -21.01 -5.59 -8.21
CA ASP A 81 -20.91 -4.31 -8.91
C ASP A 81 -19.67 -3.51 -8.47
N ALA A 82 -19.39 -3.46 -7.16
CA ALA A 82 -18.21 -2.81 -6.64
C ALA A 82 -16.92 -3.48 -7.16
N ILE A 83 -16.87 -4.81 -7.15
CA ILE A 83 -15.75 -5.60 -7.68
C ILE A 83 -15.55 -5.30 -9.17
N ALA A 84 -16.63 -5.24 -9.96
CA ALA A 84 -16.56 -4.92 -11.37
C ALA A 84 -16.01 -3.50 -11.61
N GLN A 85 -16.45 -2.51 -10.82
CA GLN A 85 -15.93 -1.14 -10.89
C GLN A 85 -14.44 -1.07 -10.54
N LEU A 86 -14.01 -1.78 -9.49
CA LEU A 86 -12.59 -1.86 -9.09
C LEU A 86 -11.72 -2.51 -10.16
N ARG A 87 -12.21 -3.56 -10.82
CA ARG A 87 -11.51 -4.20 -11.94
C ARG A 87 -11.41 -3.30 -13.17
N ALA A 88 -12.33 -2.35 -13.35
CA ALA A 88 -12.27 -1.30 -14.36
C ALA A 88 -11.48 -0.07 -13.86
N ALA A 89 -10.28 -0.30 -13.31
CA ALA A 89 -9.49 0.73 -12.62
C ALA A 89 -9.06 1.90 -13.52
N ASP A 90 -9.05 1.74 -14.84
CA ASP A 90 -8.84 2.84 -15.80
C ASP A 90 -9.96 3.89 -15.78
N LYS A 91 -11.14 3.54 -15.24
CA LYS A 91 -12.24 4.48 -14.96
C LYS A 91 -12.09 5.17 -13.61
N LEU A 92 -11.41 4.52 -12.66
CA LEU A 92 -11.20 5.04 -11.31
C LEU A 92 -9.98 5.97 -11.23
N PHE A 93 -8.94 5.67 -12.01
CA PHE A 93 -7.67 6.39 -12.00
C PHE A 93 -7.30 6.82 -13.42
N ALA A 94 -7.65 8.05 -13.77
CA ALA A 94 -7.23 8.65 -15.04
C ALA A 94 -5.84 9.27 -14.85
N ILE A 95 -4.80 8.49 -15.16
CA ILE A 95 -3.40 8.94 -15.12
C ILE A 95 -3.17 9.95 -16.25
N ASP A 96 -2.34 10.97 -15.98
CA ASP A 96 -1.89 11.97 -16.94
C ASP A 96 -1.58 11.34 -18.33
N PRO A 97 -2.29 11.75 -19.41
CA PRO A 97 -2.09 11.20 -20.74
C PRO A 97 -0.65 11.31 -21.26
N ALA A 98 0.16 12.24 -20.73
CA ALA A 98 1.58 12.35 -21.06
C ALA A 98 2.37 11.06 -20.75
N ALA A 99 1.90 10.25 -19.79
CA ALA A 99 2.52 8.97 -19.46
C ALA A 99 2.09 7.81 -20.35
N ASN A 100 1.00 7.97 -21.12
CA ASN A 100 0.46 6.98 -22.04
C ASN A 100 0.31 5.59 -21.39
N CYS A 101 -0.38 5.57 -20.24
CA CYS A 101 -0.62 4.38 -19.45
C CYS A 101 -1.79 3.55 -19.96
N LYS A 102 -1.69 2.22 -19.82
CA LYS A 102 -2.78 1.27 -20.01
C LYS A 102 -2.94 0.42 -18.76
N LEU A 103 -4.19 0.07 -18.44
CA LEU A 103 -4.48 -0.81 -17.32
C LEU A 103 -3.81 -2.16 -17.53
N GLY A 104 -3.06 -2.59 -16.51
CA GLY A 104 -2.46 -3.90 -16.37
C GLY A 104 -3.24 -4.76 -15.37
N PRO A 105 -2.55 -5.65 -14.62
CA PRO A 105 -3.18 -6.46 -13.59
C PRO A 105 -3.91 -5.63 -12.53
N VAL A 106 -5.05 -6.17 -12.08
CA VAL A 106 -5.79 -5.69 -10.91
C VAL A 106 -5.95 -6.86 -9.96
N GLU A 107 -5.41 -6.72 -8.77
CA GLU A 107 -5.54 -7.71 -7.69
C GLU A 107 -6.45 -7.14 -6.61
N LEU A 108 -7.43 -7.93 -6.17
CA LEU A 108 -8.35 -7.57 -5.09
C LEU A 108 -8.26 -8.63 -4.01
N ARG A 109 -8.20 -8.21 -2.75
CA ARG A 109 -8.21 -9.09 -1.57
C ARG A 109 -9.25 -8.59 -0.59
N SER A 110 -10.10 -9.51 -0.13
CA SER A 110 -11.09 -9.26 0.92
C SER A 110 -11.68 -10.59 1.34
N SER A 111 -11.42 -11.00 2.59
CA SER A 111 -11.97 -12.23 3.15
C SER A 111 -13.51 -12.23 3.14
N ALA A 112 -14.12 -11.09 3.48
CA ALA A 112 -15.56 -10.91 3.52
C ALA A 112 -16.23 -11.05 2.13
N LEU A 113 -15.52 -10.69 1.06
CA LEU A 113 -16.02 -10.84 -0.32
C LEU A 113 -15.53 -12.11 -1.01
N GLY A 114 -14.74 -12.97 -0.33
CA GLY A 114 -14.16 -14.17 -0.92
C GLY A 114 -13.15 -13.86 -2.04
N LEU A 115 -12.39 -12.77 -1.90
CA LEU A 115 -11.41 -12.32 -2.89
C LEU A 115 -9.98 -12.58 -2.41
N GLY A 116 -9.15 -13.04 -3.34
CA GLY A 116 -7.75 -13.38 -3.08
C GLY A 116 -7.56 -14.71 -2.35
N ASN A 117 -6.32 -15.00 -1.99
CA ASN A 117 -5.98 -16.13 -1.12
C ASN A 117 -5.69 -15.53 0.28
N PRO A 118 -6.62 -15.62 1.24
CA PRO A 118 -6.38 -15.07 2.57
C PRO A 118 -5.18 -15.80 3.20
N ASP A 119 -4.25 -15.04 3.79
CA ASP A 119 -3.16 -15.62 4.57
C ASP A 119 -3.77 -16.25 5.83
N PRO A 120 -3.52 -17.55 6.11
CA PRO A 120 -3.99 -18.18 7.34
C PRO A 120 -3.51 -17.49 8.62
N ALA A 121 -2.43 -16.71 8.54
CA ALA A 121 -1.86 -15.95 9.66
C ALA A 121 -2.47 -14.55 9.84
N GLU A 122 -3.33 -14.09 8.93
CA GLU A 122 -4.05 -12.84 9.14
C GLU A 122 -5.09 -13.02 10.25
N PRO A 123 -5.05 -12.19 11.31
CA PRO A 123 -6.11 -12.18 12.31
C PRO A 123 -7.46 -11.96 11.62
N ALA A 124 -8.55 -12.44 12.24
CA ALA A 124 -9.90 -12.00 11.91
C ALA A 124 -10.07 -10.52 12.31
N GLY A 125 -9.35 -9.65 11.62
CA GLY A 125 -9.49 -8.21 11.61
C GLY A 125 -10.63 -7.82 10.67
N HIS A 126 -11.04 -6.57 10.77
CA HIS A 126 -12.24 -6.02 10.14
C HIS A 126 -12.38 -6.39 8.65
N ALA A 127 -13.61 -6.37 8.14
CA ALA A 127 -13.81 -6.60 6.72
C ALA A 127 -13.21 -5.44 5.94
N ASP A 128 -11.97 -5.62 5.51
CA ASP A 128 -11.25 -4.68 4.67
C ASP A 128 -11.30 -5.15 3.21
N LEU A 129 -11.01 -4.21 2.33
CA LEU A 129 -10.75 -4.43 0.93
C LEU A 129 -9.40 -3.81 0.60
N ASP A 130 -8.46 -4.68 0.23
CA ASP A 130 -7.19 -4.29 -0.37
C ASP A 130 -7.25 -4.46 -1.88
N ALA A 131 -6.62 -3.53 -2.59
CA ALA A 131 -6.46 -3.63 -4.03
C ALA A 131 -5.09 -3.14 -4.48
N THR A 132 -4.55 -3.80 -5.48
CA THR A 132 -3.35 -3.36 -6.20
C THR A 132 -3.71 -3.17 -7.67
N PHE A 133 -3.56 -1.95 -8.17
CA PHE A 133 -3.82 -1.59 -9.56
C PHE A 133 -2.50 -1.26 -10.26
N SER A 134 -2.15 -2.04 -11.27
CA SER A 134 -0.95 -1.79 -12.07
C SER A 134 -1.32 -1.12 -13.39
N PHE A 135 -0.55 -0.11 -13.77
CA PHE A 135 -0.65 0.57 -15.06
C PHE A 135 0.68 0.51 -15.79
N ASN A 136 0.68 -0.04 -17.01
CA ASN A 136 1.85 -0.11 -17.87
C ASN A 136 1.90 1.14 -18.74
N CYS A 137 2.97 1.93 -18.63
CA CYS A 137 3.10 3.23 -19.25
C CYS A 137 4.34 3.28 -20.15
N THR A 138 4.26 3.97 -21.29
CA THR A 138 5.45 4.18 -22.14
C THR A 138 6.32 5.32 -21.61
N HIS A 139 5.75 6.26 -20.83
CA HIS A 139 6.44 7.42 -20.27
C HIS A 139 6.03 7.70 -18.81
N ALA A 140 6.07 6.69 -17.93
CA ALA A 140 5.56 6.80 -16.55
C ALA A 140 6.05 8.07 -15.79
N ALA A 141 7.34 8.41 -15.92
CA ALA A 141 7.95 9.59 -15.29
C ALA A 141 7.39 10.94 -15.78
N ALA A 142 6.68 10.97 -16.91
CA ALA A 142 6.00 12.16 -17.42
C ALA A 142 4.66 12.43 -16.72
N ALA A 143 4.13 11.46 -15.95
CA ALA A 143 2.87 11.64 -15.24
C ALA A 143 2.98 12.73 -14.16
N LYS A 144 2.16 13.78 -14.27
CA LYS A 144 2.12 14.85 -13.27
C LYS A 144 0.97 14.70 -12.28
N PHE A 145 -0.09 13.99 -12.67
CA PHE A 145 -1.29 13.84 -11.87
C PHE A 145 -2.01 12.51 -12.15
N ILE A 146 -2.93 12.17 -11.24
CA ILE A 146 -3.97 11.16 -11.43
C ILE A 146 -5.29 11.81 -11.06
N ASP A 147 -6.24 11.81 -11.98
CA ASP A 147 -7.61 12.22 -11.69
C ASP A 147 -8.35 11.02 -11.07
N VAL A 148 -8.73 11.15 -9.78
CA VAL A 148 -9.28 10.08 -8.94
C VAL A 148 -10.80 10.17 -8.89
N ASN A 149 -11.50 9.14 -9.40
CA ASN A 149 -12.96 9.06 -9.46
C ASN A 149 -13.61 8.27 -8.30
N LEU A 150 -12.84 7.84 -7.31
CA LEU A 150 -13.31 6.99 -6.21
C LEU A 150 -14.49 7.59 -5.42
N PHE A 151 -14.54 8.91 -5.23
CA PHE A 151 -15.65 9.55 -4.50
C PHE A 151 -16.99 9.43 -5.22
N SER A 152 -16.98 9.44 -6.54
CA SER A 152 -18.17 9.30 -7.39
C SER A 152 -18.59 7.83 -7.48
N ALA A 153 -17.62 6.91 -7.61
CA ALA A 153 -17.86 5.48 -7.65
C ALA A 153 -18.41 4.93 -6.32
N PHE A 154 -17.81 5.33 -5.18
CA PHE A 154 -18.10 4.75 -3.87
C PHE A 154 -18.61 5.79 -2.89
N LYS A 155 -19.91 5.74 -2.58
CA LYS A 155 -20.62 6.76 -1.78
C LYS A 155 -20.20 6.82 -0.30
N GLY A 156 -19.60 5.74 0.22
CA GLY A 156 -19.08 5.69 1.60
C GLY A 156 -17.78 6.48 1.77
N THR A 157 -16.94 6.56 0.72
CA THR A 157 -15.62 7.22 0.78
C THR A 157 -15.73 8.74 0.92
N ARG A 158 -15.18 9.33 1.98
CA ARG A 158 -15.24 10.78 2.28
C ARG A 158 -13.89 11.47 2.20
N GLN A 159 -12.82 10.75 2.52
CA GLN A 159 -11.45 11.24 2.48
C GLN A 159 -10.55 10.15 1.91
N ILE A 160 -9.53 10.58 1.18
CA ILE A 160 -8.45 9.73 0.70
C ILE A 160 -7.15 10.31 1.20
N ASP A 161 -6.41 9.53 1.98
CA ASP A 161 -5.04 9.87 2.36
C ASP A 161 -4.09 9.15 1.41
N SER A 162 -3.33 9.92 0.64
CA SER A 162 -2.43 9.41 -0.39
C SER A 162 -0.98 9.61 -0.01
N GLN A 163 -0.16 8.58 -0.20
CA GLN A 163 1.30 8.69 -0.22
C GLN A 163 1.79 8.40 -1.63
N ILE A 164 2.73 9.20 -2.11
CA ILE A 164 3.23 9.11 -3.47
C ILE A 164 4.74 8.95 -3.40
N ALA A 165 5.28 7.95 -4.08
CA ALA A 165 6.70 7.75 -4.31
C ALA A 165 7.00 7.89 -5.80
N SER A 166 7.77 8.92 -6.17
CA SER A 166 8.22 9.15 -7.53
C SER A 166 9.70 9.55 -7.57
N ALA A 167 10.26 9.70 -8.77
CA ALA A 167 11.63 10.21 -8.94
C ALA A 167 11.84 11.62 -8.34
N GLN A 168 10.77 12.36 -8.05
CA GLN A 168 10.81 13.69 -7.46
C GLN A 168 10.86 13.66 -5.92
N GLY A 169 10.63 12.48 -5.31
CA GLY A 169 10.62 12.25 -3.88
C GLY A 169 9.35 11.54 -3.39
N GLN A 170 9.17 11.57 -2.07
CA GLN A 170 7.98 11.02 -1.41
C GLN A 170 7.11 12.15 -0.85
N PHE A 171 5.80 12.05 -1.05
CA PHE A 171 4.85 13.09 -0.69
C PHE A 171 3.60 12.52 -0.07
N LYS A 172 2.95 13.29 0.81
CA LYS A 172 1.59 13.00 1.28
C LYS A 172 0.62 14.02 0.70
N ARG A 173 -0.58 13.57 0.36
CA ARG A 173 -1.70 14.39 -0.10
C ARG A 173 -2.97 13.88 0.55
N GLN A 174 -3.87 14.79 0.88
CA GLN A 174 -5.20 14.43 1.36
C GLN A 174 -6.21 14.97 0.35
N LEU A 175 -7.09 14.09 -0.11
CA LEU A 175 -8.21 14.44 -0.96
C LEU A 175 -9.50 14.33 -0.15
N LYS A 176 -10.42 15.25 -0.35
CA LYS A 176 -11.74 15.23 0.28
C LYS A 176 -12.82 15.14 -0.79
N ARG A 177 -13.91 14.47 -0.46
CA ARG A 177 -15.09 14.41 -1.32
C ARG A 177 -15.55 15.84 -1.68
N PRO A 178 -15.68 16.18 -2.98
CA PRO A 178 -16.24 17.45 -3.39
C PRO A 178 -17.70 17.59 -2.97
N ALA A 179 -18.14 18.82 -2.68
CA ALA A 179 -19.51 19.10 -2.27
C ALA A 179 -20.34 19.68 -3.44
N GLY A 180 -21.67 19.62 -3.32
CA GLY A 180 -22.59 20.26 -4.25
C GLY A 180 -22.45 19.76 -5.69
N ALA A 181 -22.48 20.68 -6.66
CA ALA A 181 -22.44 20.37 -8.09
C ALA A 181 -21.15 19.64 -8.55
N GLN A 182 -20.11 19.62 -7.71
CA GLN A 182 -18.81 19.01 -8.02
C GLN A 182 -18.71 17.57 -7.51
N ALA A 183 -19.73 17.06 -6.78
CA ALA A 183 -19.67 15.75 -6.12
C ALA A 183 -19.41 14.57 -7.08
N ALA A 184 -19.71 14.73 -8.38
CA ALA A 184 -19.47 13.73 -9.41
C ALA A 184 -18.13 13.91 -10.15
N GLN A 185 -17.38 14.97 -9.89
CA GLN A 185 -16.13 15.27 -10.58
C GLN A 185 -14.96 14.48 -9.98
N PRO A 186 -13.99 14.04 -10.80
CA PRO A 186 -12.74 13.50 -10.29
C PRO A 186 -12.02 14.53 -9.43
N VAL A 187 -11.29 14.04 -8.43
CA VAL A 187 -10.38 14.87 -7.64
C VAL A 187 -8.96 14.61 -8.10
N ARG A 188 -8.24 15.67 -8.45
CA ARG A 188 -6.87 15.57 -8.93
C ARG A 188 -5.88 15.30 -7.81
N LEU A 189 -5.16 14.19 -7.92
CA LEU A 189 -3.98 13.87 -7.12
C LEU A 189 -2.71 14.29 -7.88
N ASN A 190 -1.99 15.31 -7.39
CA ASN A 190 -0.72 15.71 -7.99
C ASN A 190 0.42 14.77 -7.53
N LEU A 191 1.19 14.25 -8.48
CA LEU A 191 2.27 13.27 -8.25
C LEU A 191 3.64 13.91 -7.97
N GLY A 192 3.73 15.23 -8.06
CA GLY A 192 4.91 16.03 -7.80
C GLY A 192 4.67 17.15 -6.80
N LYS A 193 5.72 17.97 -6.61
CA LYS A 193 5.61 19.25 -5.90
C LYS A 193 4.83 20.26 -6.71
#